data_AF-G1WZZ6-F1
#
_entry.id   AF-G1WZZ6-F1
#
_cell.length_a   1.000
_cell.length_b   1.000
_cell.length_c   1.000
_cell.angle_alpha   90.00
_cell.angle_beta   90.00
_cell.angle_gamma   90.00
#
_symmetry.space_group_name_H-M   'P 1'
#
loop_
_entity.id
_entity.type
_entity.pdbx_description
1 polymer ?
#
loop_
_entity_poly.entity_id
_entity_poly.type
_entity_poly.pdbx_seq_one_letter_code
_entity_poly.pdbx_strand_id
1 'polypeptide(L)'
;MSLTPTRDYLNATSLKSEMAAFSSPAANPELSPIPKVGDHFPESDQLPQLQSLNNSNRPVIITFLRHCGCPFAEKAFQSFRSLSDAHPDTTFIAVSHSNQEDTEEWVVSVGGTGDVEIVIDPERTLYAKWGLGFSSYWANMGPMTLWKALKLGSDELIYNRPTKSGYRWQTAGSFAVDVDGTVKWAYVSGNAPDIAKFEDGLKAVGKGKKRRVRKSQDARRSQEVRKSQEVRKSQEVKEGSEVKESQEVKEGQEVKENLEAAKRQSQEEVHASSPSNAAFTV
;
A
#
# COMPACT_ATOMS: atom_id res chain seq x y z
N MET A 1 -26.31 49.08 -15.51
CA MET A 1 -25.00 48.49 -15.14
C MET A 1 -24.74 47.36 -16.13
N SER A 2 -23.97 47.65 -17.18
CA SER A 2 -23.64 46.70 -18.25
C SER A 2 -22.34 45.99 -17.89
N LEU A 3 -22.39 44.70 -17.61
CA LEU A 3 -21.22 43.84 -17.47
C LEU A 3 -20.70 43.51 -18.88
N THR A 4 -19.79 44.33 -19.39
CA THR A 4 -18.95 43.93 -20.53
C THR A 4 -17.97 42.86 -20.07
N PRO A 5 -17.89 41.69 -20.75
CA PRO A 5 -16.88 40.70 -20.45
C PRO A 5 -15.51 41.25 -20.87
N THR A 6 -14.56 41.30 -19.94
CA THR A 6 -13.16 41.64 -20.21
C THR A 6 -12.58 40.59 -21.15
N ARG A 7 -12.56 40.95 -22.43
CA ARG A 7 -11.80 40.31 -23.49
C ARG A 7 -10.31 40.59 -23.21
N ASP A 8 -9.69 39.79 -22.34
CA ASP A 8 -8.24 39.80 -22.12
C ASP A 8 -7.52 39.17 -23.34
N TYR A 9 -7.43 39.94 -24.43
CA TYR A 9 -6.71 39.53 -25.63
C TYR A 9 -5.24 39.96 -25.53
N LEU A 10 -4.35 38.97 -25.38
CA LEU A 10 -2.98 38.95 -25.90
C LEU A 10 -2.16 40.24 -25.68
N ASN A 11 -1.71 40.47 -24.45
CA ASN A 11 -0.62 41.42 -24.23
C ASN A 11 0.73 40.81 -24.70
N ALA A 12 1.71 41.64 -25.06
CA ALA A 12 3.03 41.19 -25.52
C ALA A 12 3.72 40.20 -24.55
N THR A 13 3.46 40.35 -23.25
CA THR A 13 3.89 39.42 -22.18
C THR A 13 3.26 38.02 -22.34
N SER A 14 1.97 37.96 -22.69
CA SER A 14 1.26 36.69 -22.97
C SER A 14 1.76 36.05 -24.26
N LEU A 15 2.06 36.82 -25.30
CA LEU A 15 2.66 36.28 -26.53
C LEU A 15 4.08 35.74 -26.30
N LYS A 16 4.88 36.43 -25.48
CA LYS A 16 6.23 35.99 -25.12
C LYS A 16 6.20 34.73 -24.26
N SER A 17 5.30 34.64 -23.29
CA SER A 17 5.13 33.44 -22.47
C SER A 17 4.60 32.25 -23.29
N GLU A 18 3.66 32.51 -24.19
CA GLU A 18 3.13 31.55 -25.15
C GLU A 18 4.25 30.98 -26.04
N MET A 19 5.11 31.84 -26.58
CA MET A 19 6.24 31.42 -27.39
C MET A 19 7.30 30.67 -26.56
N ALA A 20 7.55 31.10 -25.32
CA ALA A 20 8.44 30.38 -24.39
C ALA A 20 7.91 28.99 -24.03
N ALA A 21 6.60 28.82 -23.91
CA ALA A 21 5.97 27.53 -23.65
C ALA A 21 6.10 26.53 -24.82
N PHE A 22 6.33 27.03 -26.05
CA PHE A 22 6.69 26.20 -27.21
C PHE A 22 8.18 25.86 -27.29
N SER A 23 9.03 26.50 -26.48
CA SER A 23 10.45 26.17 -26.38
C SER A 23 10.69 24.93 -25.52
N SER A 24 11.91 24.41 -25.58
CA SER A 24 12.46 23.53 -24.54
C SER A 24 13.32 24.35 -23.57
N PRO A 25 13.32 24.02 -22.28
CA PRO A 25 14.22 24.60 -21.29
C PRO A 25 15.68 24.27 -21.63
N ALA A 26 16.59 25.19 -21.25
CA ALA A 26 18.02 24.99 -21.41
C ALA A 26 18.56 23.87 -20.48
N ALA A 27 17.95 23.70 -19.31
CA ALA A 27 18.27 22.63 -18.36
C ALA A 27 17.20 21.52 -18.43
N ASN A 28 17.63 20.30 -18.73
CA ASN A 28 16.80 19.10 -18.64
C ASN A 28 17.40 18.17 -17.58
N PRO A 29 16.70 17.96 -16.46
CA PRO A 29 17.15 16.99 -15.46
C PRO A 29 17.22 15.59 -16.08
N GLU A 30 18.17 14.77 -15.59
CA GLU A 30 18.33 13.39 -16.04
C GLU A 30 17.11 12.56 -15.64
N LEU A 31 16.55 11.82 -16.60
CA LEU A 31 15.37 11.00 -16.39
C LEU A 31 15.72 9.70 -15.68
N SER A 32 15.09 9.47 -14.53
CA SER A 32 15.05 8.15 -13.91
C SER A 32 14.17 7.19 -14.71
N PRO A 33 14.32 5.87 -14.53
CA PRO A 33 13.35 4.90 -15.04
C PRO A 33 11.95 5.17 -14.50
N ILE A 34 10.94 5.01 -15.35
CA ILE A 34 9.53 5.12 -14.95
C ILE A 34 9.23 4.01 -13.91
N PRO A 35 8.69 4.35 -12.73
CA PRO A 35 8.33 3.37 -11.71
C PRO A 35 7.34 2.34 -12.24
N LYS A 36 7.63 1.05 -12.01
CA LYS A 36 6.77 -0.06 -12.41
C LYS A 36 5.92 -0.53 -11.23
N VAL A 37 4.84 -1.22 -11.56
CA VAL A 37 4.01 -1.87 -10.54
C VAL A 37 4.85 -2.87 -9.76
N GLY A 38 4.86 -2.72 -8.44
CA GLY A 38 5.67 -3.53 -7.52
C GLY A 38 6.93 -2.81 -7.01
N ASP A 39 7.35 -1.74 -7.66
CA ASP A 39 8.49 -0.93 -7.20
C ASP A 39 8.09 -0.07 -5.99
N HIS A 40 9.09 0.32 -5.20
CA HIS A 40 8.94 1.40 -4.23
C HIS A 40 8.85 2.75 -4.97
N PHE A 41 8.03 3.68 -4.47
CA PHE A 41 7.93 4.99 -5.09
C PHE A 41 9.27 5.75 -5.06
N PRO A 42 9.57 6.63 -6.04
CA PRO A 42 10.74 7.48 -5.97
C PRO A 42 10.62 8.52 -4.84
N GLU A 43 11.40 8.35 -3.78
CA GLU A 43 11.37 9.24 -2.61
C GLU A 43 11.83 10.65 -2.96
N SER A 44 11.17 11.69 -2.43
CA SER A 44 11.59 13.08 -2.63
C SER A 44 11.13 13.94 -1.47
N ASP A 45 11.96 14.89 -1.06
CA ASP A 45 11.62 15.87 -0.02
C ASP A 45 10.52 16.84 -0.49
N GLN A 46 10.29 16.93 -1.81
CA GLN A 46 9.16 17.66 -2.40
C GLN A 46 7.82 16.92 -2.22
N LEU A 47 7.82 15.66 -1.77
CA LEU A 47 6.62 14.82 -1.57
C LEU A 47 6.55 14.26 -0.13
N PRO A 48 6.45 15.11 0.91
CA PRO A 48 6.36 14.66 2.29
C PRO A 48 5.14 13.76 2.58
N GLN A 49 4.09 13.86 1.77
CA GLN A 49 2.90 13.01 1.87
C GLN A 49 3.22 11.54 1.56
N LEU A 50 4.10 11.29 0.59
CA LEU A 50 4.56 9.92 0.30
C LEU A 50 5.53 9.42 1.37
N GLN A 51 6.35 10.31 1.94
CA GLN A 51 7.26 9.95 3.04
C GLN A 51 6.49 9.62 4.34
N SER A 52 5.29 10.16 4.52
CA SER A 52 4.45 9.97 5.72
C SER A 52 3.30 8.95 5.55
N LEU A 53 3.33 8.12 4.49
CA LEU A 53 2.31 7.10 4.19
C LEU A 53 1.96 6.19 5.39
N ASN A 54 2.97 5.79 6.16
CA ASN A 54 2.79 4.92 7.33
C ASN A 54 1.95 5.58 8.44
N ASN A 55 1.96 6.92 8.52
CA ASN A 55 1.23 7.68 9.53
C ASN A 55 -0.21 7.98 9.07
N SER A 56 -0.39 8.28 7.79
CA SER A 56 -1.72 8.61 7.24
C SER A 56 -2.59 7.36 7.05
N ASN A 57 -1.98 6.19 6.82
CA ASN A 57 -2.68 4.93 6.50
C ASN A 57 -3.69 5.08 5.34
N ARG A 58 -3.45 6.06 4.46
CA ARG A 58 -4.20 6.30 3.22
C ARG A 58 -3.27 6.05 2.03
N PRO A 59 -3.71 5.31 1.00
CA PRO A 59 -2.96 5.28 -0.24
C PRO A 59 -2.93 6.67 -0.88
N VAL A 60 -2.00 6.87 -1.80
CA VAL A 60 -1.83 8.13 -2.54
C VAL A 60 -2.05 7.87 -4.02
N ILE A 61 -2.85 8.70 -4.67
CA ILE A 61 -2.83 8.84 -6.13
C ILE A 61 -2.13 10.16 -6.43
N ILE A 62 -1.10 10.10 -7.27
CA ILE A 62 -0.33 11.27 -7.70
C ILE A 62 -0.46 11.41 -9.21
N THR A 63 -0.70 12.64 -9.69
CA THR A 63 -0.77 12.96 -11.11
C THR A 63 0.13 14.14 -11.45
N PHE A 64 0.89 13.99 -12.52
CA PHE A 64 1.78 14.99 -13.10
C PHE A 64 1.07 15.63 -14.30
N LEU A 65 0.81 16.93 -14.21
CA LEU A 65 0.05 17.68 -15.20
C LEU A 65 0.93 18.06 -16.41
N ARG A 66 0.29 18.36 -17.56
CA ARG A 66 1.04 18.73 -18.78
C ARG A 66 1.54 20.15 -18.83
N HIS A 67 0.70 21.13 -18.50
CA HIS A 67 1.02 22.55 -18.26
C HIS A 67 -0.27 23.28 -17.91
N CYS A 68 -0.17 24.32 -17.09
CA CYS A 68 -1.29 25.20 -16.81
C CYS A 68 -1.77 25.86 -18.12
N GLY A 69 -3.09 25.89 -18.29
CA GLY A 69 -3.78 26.42 -19.48
C GLY A 69 -4.06 25.40 -20.60
N CYS A 70 -3.49 24.19 -20.56
CA CYS A 70 -3.87 23.12 -21.49
C CYS A 70 -5.30 22.63 -21.22
N PRO A 71 -6.18 22.51 -22.24
CA PRO A 71 -7.53 21.99 -22.05
C PRO A 71 -7.52 20.54 -21.54
N PHE A 72 -6.55 19.73 -21.97
CA PHE A 72 -6.40 18.36 -21.49
C PHE A 72 -5.90 18.29 -20.04
N ALA A 73 -5.10 19.26 -19.59
CA ALA A 73 -4.69 19.33 -18.18
C ALA A 73 -5.86 19.79 -17.30
N GLU A 74 -6.69 20.71 -17.79
CA GLU A 74 -7.93 21.14 -17.13
C GLU A 74 -8.90 19.96 -16.97
N LYS A 75 -9.14 19.20 -18.05
CA LYS A 75 -9.97 17.99 -17.98
C LYS A 75 -9.42 16.93 -17.03
N ALA A 76 -8.11 16.68 -17.08
CA ALA A 76 -7.46 15.74 -16.17
C ALA A 76 -7.62 16.19 -14.72
N PHE A 77 -7.37 17.45 -14.42
CA PHE A 77 -7.47 18.00 -13.07
C PHE A 77 -8.91 18.02 -12.54
N GLN A 78 -9.90 18.41 -13.36
CA GLN A 78 -11.32 18.35 -12.97
C GLN A 78 -11.78 16.92 -12.69
N SER A 79 -11.36 15.95 -13.51
CA SER A 79 -11.68 14.53 -13.30
C SER A 79 -11.01 14.00 -12.02
N PHE A 80 -9.75 14.38 -11.81
CA PHE A 80 -8.98 14.01 -10.63
C PHE A 80 -9.57 14.56 -9.33
N ARG A 81 -9.98 15.83 -9.35
CA ARG A 81 -10.68 16.48 -8.24
C ARG A 81 -12.03 15.85 -7.96
N SER A 82 -12.82 15.58 -9.00
CA SER A 82 -14.12 14.90 -8.81
C SER A 82 -13.95 13.54 -8.12
N LEU A 83 -12.84 12.85 -8.42
CA LEU A 83 -12.48 11.60 -7.76
C LEU A 83 -11.99 11.82 -6.32
N SER A 84 -11.24 12.88 -6.02
CA SER A 84 -10.82 13.20 -4.65
C SER A 84 -11.99 13.45 -3.73
N ASP A 85 -12.96 14.25 -4.20
CA ASP A 85 -14.16 14.60 -3.43
C ASP A 85 -15.01 13.36 -3.08
N ALA A 86 -14.94 12.31 -3.91
CA ALA A 86 -15.64 11.03 -3.70
C ALA A 86 -14.88 10.03 -2.81
N HIS A 87 -13.58 10.24 -2.57
CA HIS A 87 -12.70 9.25 -1.94
C HIS A 87 -11.77 9.84 -0.85
N PRO A 88 -12.33 10.35 0.27
CA PRO A 88 -11.54 10.99 1.34
C PRO A 88 -10.59 10.02 2.08
N ASP A 89 -10.72 8.72 1.88
CA ASP A 89 -9.81 7.70 2.43
C ASP A 89 -8.54 7.51 1.59
N THR A 90 -8.38 8.27 0.51
CA THR A 90 -7.21 8.30 -0.38
C THR A 90 -6.68 9.73 -0.46
N THR A 91 -5.35 9.90 -0.46
CA THR A 91 -4.71 11.21 -0.66
C THR A 91 -4.54 11.46 -2.16
N PHE A 92 -4.89 12.65 -2.63
CA PHE A 92 -4.77 13.04 -4.05
C PHE A 92 -3.76 14.17 -4.19
N ILE A 93 -2.74 13.97 -5.03
CA ILE A 93 -1.67 14.95 -5.27
C ILE A 93 -1.59 15.27 -6.75
N ALA A 94 -1.64 16.54 -7.12
CA ALA A 94 -1.37 17.02 -8.47
C ALA A 94 -0.06 17.82 -8.50
N VAL A 95 0.84 17.45 -9.40
CA VAL A 95 2.13 18.11 -9.59
C VAL A 95 2.06 19.02 -10.82
N SER A 96 2.46 20.28 -10.67
CA SER A 96 2.56 21.27 -11.74
C SER A 96 4.01 21.72 -11.91
N HIS A 97 4.50 21.80 -13.14
CA HIS A 97 5.79 22.43 -13.48
C HIS A 97 5.64 23.87 -14.00
N SER A 98 4.45 24.44 -13.93
CA SER A 98 4.29 25.90 -13.99
C SER A 98 4.82 26.49 -12.67
N ASN A 99 5.15 27.78 -12.67
CA ASN A 99 5.55 28.44 -11.42
C ASN A 99 4.36 28.52 -10.44
N GLN A 100 4.64 28.93 -9.20
CA GLN A 100 3.63 28.97 -8.15
C GLN A 100 2.47 29.92 -8.49
N GLU A 101 2.77 31.17 -8.87
CA GLU A 101 1.77 32.20 -9.18
C GLU A 101 0.81 31.75 -10.31
N ASP A 102 1.37 31.24 -11.42
CA ASP A 102 0.57 30.80 -12.56
C ASP A 102 -0.24 29.53 -12.25
N THR A 103 0.29 28.64 -11.41
CA THR A 103 -0.43 27.45 -10.99
C THR A 103 -1.60 27.83 -10.09
N GLU A 104 -1.40 28.71 -9.12
CA GLU A 104 -2.45 29.20 -8.22
C GLU A 104 -3.56 29.91 -9.01
N GLU A 105 -3.21 30.81 -9.93
CA GLU A 105 -4.17 31.49 -10.80
C GLU A 105 -4.97 30.49 -11.65
N TRP A 106 -4.27 29.53 -12.27
CA TRP A 106 -4.92 28.51 -13.10
C TRP A 106 -5.87 27.64 -12.27
N VAL A 107 -5.44 27.17 -11.10
CA VAL A 107 -6.27 26.37 -10.18
C VAL A 107 -7.54 27.13 -9.79
N VAL A 108 -7.45 28.42 -9.46
CA VAL A 108 -8.63 29.25 -9.19
C VAL A 108 -9.55 29.30 -10.41
N SER A 109 -8.98 29.50 -11.60
CA SER A 109 -9.76 29.61 -12.86
C SER A 109 -10.53 28.34 -13.25
N VAL A 110 -10.08 27.17 -12.78
CA VAL A 110 -10.71 25.86 -13.04
C VAL A 110 -11.60 25.39 -11.87
N GLY A 111 -11.84 26.25 -10.88
CA GLY A 111 -12.79 26.02 -9.79
C GLY A 111 -12.17 25.76 -8.42
N GLY A 112 -10.85 25.89 -8.27
CA GLY A 112 -10.11 25.66 -7.02
C GLY A 112 -9.57 24.24 -6.87
N THR A 113 -8.86 23.97 -5.77
CA THR A 113 -8.19 22.68 -5.52
C THR A 113 -9.15 21.55 -5.15
N GLY A 114 -10.22 21.84 -4.42
CA GLY A 114 -10.97 20.79 -3.71
C GLY A 114 -10.06 20.09 -2.69
N ASP A 115 -10.20 18.78 -2.55
CA ASP A 115 -9.37 17.93 -1.66
C ASP A 115 -8.04 17.48 -2.30
N VAL A 116 -7.65 18.08 -3.43
CA VAL A 116 -6.39 17.80 -4.11
C VAL A 116 -5.27 18.68 -3.57
N GLU A 117 -4.15 18.06 -3.18
CA GLU A 117 -2.93 18.76 -2.81
C GLU A 117 -2.11 19.13 -4.05
N ILE A 118 -1.67 20.39 -4.15
CA ILE A 118 -0.90 20.88 -5.30
C ILE A 118 0.59 20.96 -4.93
N VAL A 119 1.44 20.35 -5.75
CA VAL A 119 2.91 20.41 -5.62
C VAL A 119 3.50 21.14 -6.82
N ILE A 120 4.38 22.11 -6.56
CA ILE A 120 5.00 22.97 -7.56
C ILE A 120 6.43 22.48 -7.83
N ASP A 121 6.71 22.08 -9.08
CA ASP A 121 7.99 21.52 -9.55
C ASP A 121 8.44 22.18 -10.88
N PRO A 122 8.73 23.49 -10.89
CA PRO A 122 9.05 24.23 -12.11
C PRO A 122 10.34 23.73 -12.79
N GLU A 123 11.29 23.25 -11.98
CA GLU A 123 12.54 22.66 -12.45
C GLU A 123 12.38 21.25 -13.02
N ARG A 124 11.19 20.65 -12.89
CA ARG A 124 10.85 19.31 -13.39
C ARG A 124 11.73 18.21 -12.81
N THR A 125 12.34 18.45 -11.65
CA THR A 125 13.19 17.48 -10.98
C THR A 125 12.38 16.29 -10.48
N LEU A 126 11.15 16.54 -10.03
CA LEU A 126 10.22 15.48 -9.63
C LEU A 126 9.69 14.75 -10.86
N TYR A 127 9.32 15.46 -11.92
CA TYR A 127 8.96 14.84 -13.20
C TYR A 127 10.05 13.88 -13.68
N ALA A 128 11.30 14.34 -13.72
CA ALA A 128 12.43 13.53 -14.15
C ALA A 128 12.69 12.33 -13.24
N LYS A 129 12.54 12.51 -11.92
CA LYS A 129 12.67 11.42 -10.95
C LYS A 129 11.61 10.32 -11.11
N TRP A 130 10.44 10.66 -11.64
CA TRP A 130 9.37 9.73 -12.01
C TRP A 130 9.44 9.27 -13.47
N GLY A 131 10.52 9.62 -14.19
CA GLY A 131 10.76 9.24 -15.58
C GLY A 131 9.89 9.97 -16.61
N LEU A 132 9.30 11.10 -16.23
CA LEU A 132 8.44 11.90 -17.09
C LEU A 132 9.22 13.03 -17.77
N GLY A 133 9.73 12.76 -18.96
CA GLY A 133 10.41 13.75 -19.79
C GLY A 133 9.50 14.47 -20.79
N PHE A 134 10.11 15.01 -21.83
CA PHE A 134 9.37 15.57 -22.96
C PHE A 134 8.90 14.51 -23.94
N SER A 135 7.69 14.72 -24.46
CA SER A 135 7.09 13.96 -25.55
C SER A 135 7.44 14.59 -26.90
N SER A 136 7.27 13.83 -27.98
CA SER A 136 7.62 14.29 -29.32
C SER A 136 6.72 15.43 -29.80
N TYR A 137 7.31 16.38 -30.53
CA TYR A 137 6.64 17.59 -31.04
C TYR A 137 5.36 17.27 -31.85
N TRP A 138 5.38 16.19 -32.64
CA TRP A 138 4.26 15.76 -33.46
C TRP A 138 3.11 15.13 -32.67
N ALA A 139 3.39 14.46 -31.54
CA ALA A 139 2.36 13.88 -30.68
C ALA A 139 1.47 14.95 -30.03
N ASN A 140 1.97 16.18 -29.89
CA ASN A 140 1.31 17.25 -29.13
C ASN A 140 0.75 18.40 -29.97
N MET A 141 1.15 18.55 -31.25
CA MET A 141 0.64 19.59 -32.16
C MET A 141 0.10 19.05 -33.50
N GLY A 142 -0.16 17.75 -33.61
CA GLY A 142 -0.77 17.17 -34.80
C GLY A 142 -2.23 17.63 -35.03
N PRO A 143 -2.75 17.55 -36.27
CA PRO A 143 -4.12 17.95 -36.62
C PRO A 143 -5.21 17.30 -35.75
N MET A 144 -5.00 16.05 -35.34
CA MET A 144 -5.91 15.31 -34.45
C MET A 144 -5.98 15.90 -33.04
N THR A 145 -4.86 16.40 -32.51
CA THR A 145 -4.81 17.03 -31.18
C THR A 145 -5.55 18.36 -31.19
N LEU A 146 -5.40 19.15 -32.26
CA LEU A 146 -6.14 20.39 -32.44
C LEU A 146 -7.65 20.13 -32.59
N TRP A 147 -8.04 19.12 -33.37
CA TRP A 147 -9.45 18.72 -33.50
C TRP A 147 -10.05 18.27 -32.17
N LYS A 148 -9.33 17.48 -31.37
CA LYS A 148 -9.78 17.07 -30.04
C LYS A 148 -9.90 18.25 -29.06
N ALA A 149 -9.01 19.23 -29.13
CA ALA A 149 -9.12 20.45 -28.32
C ALA A 149 -10.37 21.27 -28.70
N LEU A 150 -10.65 21.41 -30.01
CA LEU A 150 -11.88 22.05 -30.48
C LEU A 150 -13.14 21.29 -30.04
N LYS A 151 -13.10 19.96 -30.10
CA LYS A 151 -14.20 19.10 -29.64
C LYS A 151 -14.42 19.21 -28.13
N LEU A 152 -13.36 19.30 -27.32
CA LEU A 152 -13.51 19.50 -25.87
C LEU A 152 -14.13 20.87 -25.55
N GLY A 153 -13.77 21.89 -26.32
CA GLY A 153 -14.40 23.22 -26.24
C GLY A 153 -15.88 23.21 -26.60
N SER A 154 -16.28 22.44 -27.62
CA SER A 154 -17.70 22.32 -28.00
C SER A 154 -18.52 21.48 -27.03
N ASP A 155 -17.97 20.36 -26.57
CA ASP A 155 -18.71 19.34 -25.82
C ASP A 155 -18.71 19.64 -24.32
N GLU A 156 -17.63 20.23 -23.80
CA GLU A 156 -17.41 20.40 -22.36
C GLU A 156 -17.09 21.86 -21.97
N LEU A 157 -17.14 22.81 -22.91
CA LEU A 157 -16.80 24.23 -22.71
C LEU A 157 -15.38 24.46 -22.19
N ILE A 158 -14.47 23.50 -22.39
CA ILE A 158 -13.06 23.61 -22.00
C ILE A 158 -12.26 24.14 -23.19
N TYR A 159 -11.94 25.43 -23.14
CA TYR A 159 -11.11 26.10 -24.15
C TYR A 159 -9.67 26.27 -23.67
N ASN A 160 -8.73 26.29 -24.62
CA ASN A 160 -7.33 26.55 -24.32
C ASN A 160 -7.17 27.94 -23.68
N ARG A 161 -6.49 27.99 -22.53
CA ARG A 161 -6.16 29.25 -21.85
C ARG A 161 -4.70 29.62 -22.16
N PRO A 162 -4.33 30.91 -22.05
CA PRO A 162 -2.96 31.33 -22.28
C PRO A 162 -2.00 30.57 -21.35
N THR A 163 -0.95 29.98 -21.91
CA THR A 163 0.13 29.35 -21.15
C THR A 163 1.10 30.44 -20.70
N LYS A 164 1.08 30.76 -19.41
CA LYS A 164 1.94 31.79 -18.80
C LYS A 164 3.30 31.24 -18.37
N SER A 165 3.36 29.99 -17.92
CA SER A 165 4.60 29.26 -17.66
C SER A 165 4.43 27.74 -17.83
N GLY A 166 5.56 27.04 -17.89
CA GLY A 166 5.63 25.62 -18.19
C GLY A 166 5.76 25.34 -19.69
N TYR A 167 6.06 24.08 -20.01
CA TYR A 167 6.38 23.65 -21.36
C TYR A 167 5.29 22.77 -21.95
N ARG A 168 4.89 23.05 -23.20
CA ARG A 168 3.85 22.32 -23.92
C ARG A 168 4.21 20.88 -24.26
N TRP A 169 5.46 20.50 -24.10
CA TRP A 169 5.94 19.17 -24.47
C TRP A 169 6.06 18.24 -23.26
N GLN A 170 5.80 18.75 -22.04
CA GLN A 170 5.91 17.96 -20.83
C GLN A 170 4.90 16.80 -20.85
N THR A 171 5.42 15.60 -20.62
CA THR A 171 4.61 14.38 -20.57
C THR A 171 3.90 14.32 -19.23
N ALA A 172 2.59 14.10 -19.26
CA ALA A 172 1.81 13.82 -18.07
C ALA A 172 1.90 12.34 -17.70
N GLY A 173 1.80 12.05 -16.41
CA GLY A 173 1.77 10.69 -15.90
C GLY A 173 1.00 10.63 -14.59
N SER A 174 0.48 9.47 -14.25
CA SER A 174 -0.32 9.27 -13.05
C SER A 174 0.04 7.93 -12.43
N PHE A 175 0.13 7.90 -11.11
CA PHE A 175 0.58 6.73 -10.37
C PHE A 175 -0.27 6.56 -9.11
N ALA A 176 -0.43 5.32 -8.67
CA ALA A 176 -1.09 5.00 -7.40
C ALA A 176 -0.12 4.22 -6.52
N VAL A 177 0.10 4.74 -5.31
CA VAL A 177 1.02 4.22 -4.30
C VAL A 177 0.20 3.74 -3.11
N ASP A 178 0.40 2.48 -2.72
CA ASP A 178 -0.29 1.90 -1.56
C ASP A 178 0.37 2.37 -0.25
N VAL A 179 -0.29 2.11 0.88
CA VAL A 179 0.17 2.53 2.22
C VAL A 179 1.54 1.98 2.61
N ASP A 180 2.02 0.95 1.93
CA ASP A 180 3.34 0.34 2.14
C ASP A 180 4.45 0.96 1.28
N GLY A 181 4.14 2.01 0.50
CA GLY A 181 5.08 2.65 -0.43
C GLY A 181 5.20 1.94 -1.78
N THR A 182 4.44 0.87 -2.02
CA THR A 182 4.52 0.16 -3.31
C THR A 182 3.66 0.86 -4.36
N VAL A 183 4.23 1.09 -5.54
CA VAL A 183 3.48 1.49 -6.74
C VAL A 183 2.57 0.34 -7.18
N LYS A 184 1.25 0.54 -7.17
CA LYS A 184 0.24 -0.46 -7.60
C LYS A 184 -0.31 -0.18 -9.00
N TRP A 185 -0.14 1.04 -9.49
CA TRP A 185 -0.57 1.44 -10.82
C TRP A 185 0.32 2.58 -11.32
N ALA A 186 0.62 2.55 -12.62
CA ALA A 186 1.42 3.54 -13.32
C ALA A 186 0.82 3.76 -14.70
N TYR A 187 0.67 5.02 -15.08
CA TYR A 187 0.17 5.46 -16.37
C TYR A 187 1.01 6.61 -16.88
N VAL A 188 1.51 6.51 -18.11
CA VAL A 188 2.26 7.59 -18.76
C VAL A 188 1.55 7.93 -20.05
N SER A 189 1.22 9.21 -20.19
CA SER A 189 0.40 9.69 -21.31
C SER A 189 1.20 9.62 -22.61
N GLY A 190 0.67 8.96 -23.62
CA GLY A 190 1.35 8.83 -24.93
C GLY A 190 1.28 10.10 -25.78
N ASN A 191 0.31 10.99 -25.51
CA ASN A 191 0.12 12.26 -26.22
C ASN A 191 -0.71 13.24 -25.36
N ALA A 192 -0.88 14.47 -25.85
CA ALA A 192 -1.62 15.51 -25.14
C ALA A 192 -3.06 15.15 -24.71
N PRO A 193 -3.91 14.54 -25.57
CA PRO A 193 -5.28 14.16 -25.19
C PRO A 193 -5.39 12.82 -24.43
N ASP A 194 -4.28 12.13 -24.20
CA ASP A 194 -4.27 10.85 -23.49
C ASP A 194 -4.33 11.07 -21.97
N ILE A 195 -5.55 11.12 -21.42
CA ILE A 195 -5.80 11.36 -20.00
C ILE A 195 -6.01 10.03 -19.29
N ALA A 196 -5.32 9.86 -18.16
CA ALA A 196 -5.42 8.66 -17.35
C ALA A 196 -6.85 8.46 -16.77
N LYS A 197 -7.27 7.20 -16.68
CA LYS A 197 -8.50 6.80 -15.98
C LYS A 197 -8.19 6.56 -14.51
N PHE A 198 -8.30 7.62 -13.70
CA PHE A 198 -7.84 7.61 -12.30
C PHE A 198 -8.53 6.55 -11.43
N GLU A 199 -9.74 6.13 -11.78
CA GLU A 199 -10.49 5.07 -11.11
C GLU A 199 -9.76 3.72 -11.16
N ASP A 200 -8.97 3.46 -12.20
CA ASP A 200 -8.19 2.23 -12.31
C ASP A 200 -7.01 2.24 -11.34
N GLY A 201 -6.40 3.40 -11.12
CA GLY A 201 -5.42 3.62 -10.05
C GLY A 201 -6.03 3.39 -8.68
N LEU A 202 -7.21 3.97 -8.42
CA LEU A 202 -7.93 3.79 -7.15
C LEU A 202 -8.30 2.32 -6.90
N LYS A 203 -8.77 1.58 -7.91
CA LYS A 203 -9.05 0.14 -7.77
C LYS A 203 -7.79 -0.68 -7.47
N ALA A 204 -6.62 -0.21 -7.90
CA ALA A 204 -5.35 -0.86 -7.61
C ALA A 204 -4.93 -0.66 -6.15
N VAL A 205 -5.16 0.54 -5.59
CA VAL A 205 -4.88 0.88 -4.20
C VAL A 205 -6.12 0.69 -3.31
N GLY A 206 -6.23 -0.45 -2.64
CA GLY A 206 -7.40 -0.76 -1.80
C GLY A 206 -7.67 -2.25 -1.61
N LYS A 207 -7.10 -3.10 -2.48
CA LYS A 207 -7.11 -4.56 -2.31
C LYS A 207 -6.29 -5.02 -1.08
N GLY A 208 -5.40 -4.17 -0.57
CA GLY A 208 -4.53 -4.42 0.58
C GLY A 208 -5.26 -4.59 1.92
N LYS A 209 -6.36 -3.85 2.16
CA LYS A 209 -7.15 -3.93 3.41
C LYS A 209 -7.69 -5.35 3.65
N LYS A 210 -8.25 -6.02 2.61
CA LYS A 210 -8.77 -7.40 2.74
C LYS A 210 -7.67 -8.43 3.01
N ARG A 211 -6.44 -8.20 2.54
CA ARG A 211 -5.34 -9.16 2.65
C ARG A 211 -4.60 -9.05 3.99
N ARG A 212 -4.42 -7.82 4.51
CA ARG A 212 -3.78 -7.57 5.82
C ARG A 212 -4.68 -8.02 6.98
N VAL A 213 -5.99 -7.78 6.89
CA VAL A 213 -6.95 -8.27 7.91
C VAL A 213 -6.99 -9.80 7.94
N ARG A 214 -6.97 -10.46 6.78
CA ARG A 214 -6.86 -11.93 6.71
C ARG A 214 -5.54 -12.44 7.30
N LYS A 215 -4.40 -11.86 6.93
CA LYS A 215 -3.09 -12.28 7.47
C LYS A 215 -2.98 -12.05 8.98
N SER A 216 -3.54 -10.95 9.51
CA SER A 216 -3.54 -10.68 10.96
C SER A 216 -4.52 -11.57 11.72
N GLN A 217 -5.68 -11.90 11.14
CA GLN A 217 -6.61 -12.89 11.69
C GLN A 217 -6.05 -14.30 11.67
N ASP A 218 -5.41 -14.72 10.57
CA ASP A 218 -4.77 -16.05 10.45
C ASP A 218 -3.60 -16.20 11.42
N ALA A 219 -2.81 -15.13 11.63
CA ALA A 219 -1.73 -15.13 12.61
C ALA A 219 -2.24 -15.19 14.05
N ARG A 220 -3.30 -14.42 14.40
CA ARG A 220 -3.95 -14.50 15.71
C ARG A 220 -4.55 -15.87 15.98
N ARG A 221 -5.28 -16.45 15.01
CA ARG A 221 -5.85 -17.79 15.10
C ARG A 221 -4.76 -18.86 15.27
N SER A 222 -3.63 -18.69 14.59
CA SER A 222 -2.48 -19.61 14.70
C SER A 222 -1.79 -19.53 16.08
N GLN A 223 -1.69 -18.34 16.67
CA GLN A 223 -1.19 -18.17 18.05
C GLN A 223 -2.16 -18.75 19.09
N GLU A 224 -3.46 -18.56 18.90
CA GLU A 224 -4.50 -19.06 19.80
C GLU A 224 -4.55 -20.59 19.78
N VAL A 225 -4.47 -21.22 18.61
CA VAL A 225 -4.39 -22.69 18.46
C VAL A 225 -3.14 -23.25 19.14
N ARG A 226 -1.98 -22.59 18.99
CA ARG A 226 -0.74 -23.00 19.69
C ARG A 226 -0.90 -22.94 21.21
N LYS A 227 -1.47 -21.85 21.72
CA LYS A 227 -1.71 -21.68 23.17
C LYS A 227 -2.70 -22.72 23.70
N SER A 228 -3.76 -23.05 22.95
CA SER A 228 -4.70 -24.10 23.32
C SER A 228 -4.09 -25.50 23.29
N GLN A 229 -3.19 -25.80 22.33
CA GLN A 229 -2.46 -27.08 22.29
C GLN A 229 -1.48 -27.23 23.45
N GLU A 230 -0.79 -26.15 23.82
CA GLU A 230 0.15 -26.13 24.94
C GLU A 230 -0.56 -26.33 26.29
N VAL A 231 -1.70 -25.65 26.49
CA VAL A 231 -2.56 -25.83 27.67
C VAL A 231 -3.07 -27.26 27.79
N ARG A 232 -3.52 -27.87 26.68
CA ARG A 232 -3.95 -29.28 26.67
C ARG A 232 -2.82 -30.22 27.07
N LYS A 233 -1.62 -30.03 26.51
CA LYS A 233 -0.44 -30.84 26.86
C LYS A 233 -0.05 -30.70 28.32
N SER A 234 -0.18 -29.50 28.91
CA SER A 234 0.08 -29.29 30.34
C SER A 234 -1.00 -29.89 31.25
N GLN A 235 -2.26 -29.95 30.82
CA GLN A 235 -3.33 -30.65 31.56
C GLN A 235 -3.13 -32.17 31.53
N GLU A 236 -2.80 -32.74 30.37
CA GLU A 236 -2.57 -34.18 30.20
C GLU A 236 -1.36 -34.67 31.02
N VAL A 237 -0.31 -33.84 31.13
CA VAL A 237 0.84 -34.12 31.99
C VAL A 237 0.48 -34.08 33.47
N LYS A 238 -0.41 -33.17 33.89
CA LYS A 238 -0.88 -33.08 35.29
C LYS A 238 -1.77 -34.27 35.67
N GLU A 239 -2.68 -34.67 34.80
CA GLU A 239 -3.52 -35.87 35.00
C GLU A 239 -2.67 -37.14 35.02
N GLY A 240 -1.64 -37.24 34.16
CA GLY A 240 -0.70 -38.36 34.15
C GLY A 240 0.21 -38.45 35.39
N SER A 241 0.47 -37.32 36.08
CA SER A 241 1.22 -37.32 37.34
C SER A 241 0.37 -37.68 38.56
N GLU A 242 -0.91 -37.29 38.62
CA GLU A 242 -1.79 -37.65 39.76
C GLU A 242 -2.15 -39.14 39.78
N VAL A 243 -2.22 -39.80 38.62
CA VAL A 243 -2.52 -41.25 38.56
C VAL A 243 -1.35 -42.12 39.02
N LYS A 244 -0.10 -41.64 38.91
CA LYS A 244 1.08 -42.43 39.36
C LYS A 244 1.32 -42.38 40.87
N GLU A 245 0.95 -41.29 41.55
CA GLU A 245 1.16 -41.18 43.00
C GLU A 245 0.18 -42.04 43.81
N SER A 246 -0.93 -42.48 43.21
CA SER A 246 -1.90 -43.38 43.86
C SER A 246 -1.60 -44.88 43.69
N GLN A 247 -0.65 -45.26 42.82
CA GLN A 247 -0.28 -46.67 42.59
C GLN A 247 0.97 -47.12 43.36
N GLU A 248 1.85 -46.21 43.77
CA GLU A 248 3.07 -46.56 44.52
C GLU A 248 2.86 -46.80 46.03
N VAL A 249 1.70 -46.43 46.58
CA VAL A 249 1.41 -46.59 48.02
C VAL A 249 0.79 -47.96 48.37
N LYS A 250 0.35 -48.76 47.38
CA LYS A 250 -0.27 -50.08 47.66
C LYS A 250 0.66 -51.28 47.59
N GLU A 251 1.84 -51.17 46.97
CA GLU A 251 2.80 -52.30 46.89
C GLU A 251 3.74 -52.41 48.10
N GLY A 252 3.83 -51.36 48.93
CA GLY A 252 4.71 -51.35 50.11
C GLY A 252 4.13 -51.97 51.39
N GLN A 253 2.83 -52.26 51.45
CA GLN A 253 2.17 -52.82 52.64
C GLN A 253 2.02 -54.35 52.59
N GLU A 254 1.94 -54.99 51.43
CA GLU A 254 1.82 -56.46 51.32
C GLU A 254 3.14 -57.20 51.56
N VAL A 255 4.30 -56.53 51.42
CA VAL A 255 5.61 -57.20 51.58
C VAL A 255 6.02 -57.36 53.06
N LYS A 256 5.50 -56.54 53.97
CA LYS A 256 5.85 -56.64 55.41
C LYS A 256 5.07 -57.72 56.15
N GLU A 257 3.86 -58.07 55.72
CA GLU A 257 3.03 -59.06 56.41
C GLU A 257 3.48 -60.52 56.08
N ASN A 258 3.98 -60.77 54.87
CA ASN A 258 4.42 -62.10 54.46
C ASN A 258 5.80 -62.53 55.02
N LEU A 259 6.63 -61.59 55.51
CA LEU A 259 7.94 -61.94 56.09
C LEU A 259 7.84 -62.38 57.56
N GLU A 260 6.84 -61.91 58.31
CA GLU A 260 6.61 -62.36 59.69
C GLU A 260 5.93 -63.73 59.79
N ALA A 261 5.11 -64.11 58.81
CA ALA A 261 4.47 -65.43 58.77
C ALA A 261 5.49 -66.57 58.52
N ALA A 262 6.50 -66.35 57.67
CA ALA A 262 7.50 -67.36 57.33
C ALA A 262 8.51 -67.66 58.46
N LYS A 263 8.68 -66.74 59.43
CA LYS A 263 9.56 -66.98 60.60
C LYS A 263 8.89 -67.76 61.74
N ARG A 264 7.56 -67.94 61.70
CA ARG A 264 6.84 -68.72 62.72
C ARG A 264 6.70 -70.21 62.38
N GLN A 265 6.90 -70.61 61.12
CA GLN A 265 6.77 -72.02 60.71
C GLN A 265 8.07 -72.84 60.82
N SER A 266 9.22 -72.23 61.09
CA SER A 266 10.51 -72.94 61.21
C SER A 266 10.94 -73.26 62.66
N GLN A 267 10.11 -72.99 63.67
CA GLN A 267 10.38 -73.31 65.07
C GLN A 267 9.57 -74.48 65.65
N GLU A 268 8.70 -75.14 64.87
CA GLU A 268 7.82 -76.21 65.39
C GLU A 268 8.18 -77.63 64.92
N GLU A 269 9.23 -77.82 64.12
CA GLU A 269 9.59 -79.14 63.56
C GLU A 269 10.88 -79.75 64.15
N VAL A 270 11.16 -79.48 65.43
CA VAL A 270 12.30 -80.07 66.15
C VAL A 270 11.84 -80.72 67.47
N HIS A 271 10.83 -81.59 67.46
CA HIS A 271 10.60 -82.56 68.55
C HIS A 271 9.59 -83.64 68.16
N ALA A 272 10.05 -84.77 67.59
CA ALA A 272 9.42 -86.09 67.79
C ALA A 272 10.25 -87.25 67.20
N SER A 273 10.98 -87.92 68.11
CA SER A 273 11.22 -89.37 68.21
C SER A 273 11.74 -90.21 67.02
N SER A 274 12.91 -90.79 67.25
CA SER A 274 13.48 -92.01 66.65
C SER A 274 13.06 -93.28 67.48
N PRO A 275 13.51 -94.52 67.19
CA PRO A 275 12.91 -95.50 66.27
C PRO A 275 12.54 -96.85 66.95
N SER A 276 11.90 -97.79 66.23
CA SER A 276 11.73 -99.19 66.69
C SER A 276 11.77 -100.22 65.54
N ASN A 277 12.58 -101.26 65.80
CA ASN A 277 12.92 -102.50 65.10
C ASN A 277 11.81 -103.36 64.47
N ALA A 278 12.27 -104.23 63.54
CA ALA A 278 12.04 -105.69 63.39
C ALA A 278 11.69 -106.09 61.93
N ALA A 279 12.58 -106.84 61.25
CA ALA A 279 12.49 -108.29 60.93
C ALA A 279 11.57 -108.58 59.70
N PHE A 280 11.73 -109.53 58.78
CA PHE A 280 12.47 -110.80 58.65
C PHE A 280 12.33 -111.28 57.16
N THR A 281 13.29 -112.07 56.65
CA THR A 281 13.35 -113.09 55.53
C THR A 281 12.32 -113.09 54.36
N VAL A 282 12.63 -113.55 53.13
CA VAL A 282 13.33 -114.77 52.63
C VAL A 282 14.06 -114.44 51.33
#